data_AF-A0A257A009-F1
#
_entry.id   AF-A0A257A009-F1
#
_cell.length_a   1.000
_cell.length_b   1.000
_cell.length_c   1.000
_cell.angle_alpha   90.00
_cell.angle_beta   90.00
_cell.angle_gamma   90.00
#
_symmetry.space_group_name_H-M   'P 1'
#
loop_
_entity.id
_entity.type
_entity.pdbx_description
1 polymer ?
#
loop_
_entity_poly.entity_id
_entity_poly.type
_entity_poly.pdbx_seq_one_letter_code
_entity_poly.pdbx_strand_id
1 'polypeptide(L)' 'MGKIRTKEIKNAALELIERYPGKWKKTFEENKKIANELNLFTEKKARNKVIGYLTRKLARSKK' A
#
# COMPACT_ATOMS: atom_id res chain seq x y z
N MET A 1 -0.87 -23.55 -5.90
CA MET A 1 -1.45 -22.24 -6.27
C MET A 1 -0.61 -21.13 -5.65
N GLY A 2 0.19 -20.43 -6.47
CA GLY A 2 1.18 -19.45 -5.98
C GLY A 2 0.54 -18.24 -5.30
N LYS A 3 1.30 -17.58 -4.41
CA LYS A 3 0.90 -16.40 -3.63
C LYS A 3 0.75 -15.16 -4.51
N ILE A 4 -0.25 -15.18 -5.41
CA ILE A 4 -0.58 -14.10 -6.33
C ILE A 4 -1.53 -13.13 -5.61
N ARG A 5 -1.18 -11.84 -5.63
CA ARG A 5 -2.04 -10.77 -5.09
C ARG A 5 -3.14 -10.46 -6.12
N THR A 6 -4.38 -10.32 -5.66
CA THR A 6 -5.54 -9.95 -6.49
C THR A 6 -5.34 -8.59 -7.16
N LYS A 7 -6.03 -8.37 -8.30
CA LYS A 7 -5.95 -7.10 -9.05
C LYS A 7 -6.40 -5.91 -8.21
N GLU A 8 -7.43 -6.09 -7.39
CA GLU A 8 -7.97 -5.04 -6.51
C GLU A 8 -6.89 -4.46 -5.56
N ILE A 9 -6.08 -5.31 -4.93
CA ILE A 9 -4.98 -4.87 -4.05
C ILE A 9 -3.97 -4.01 -4.82
N LYS A 10 -3.69 -4.36 -6.09
CA LYS A 10 -2.73 -3.63 -6.92
C LYS A 10 -3.29 -2.29 -7.37
N ASN A 11 -4.55 -2.26 -7.79
CA ASN A 11 -5.25 -1.04 -8.21
C ASN A 11 -5.40 -0.06 -7.05
N ALA A 12 -5.85 -0.53 -5.88
CA ALA A 12 -5.95 0.31 -4.69
C ALA A 12 -4.59 0.92 -4.31
N ALA A 13 -3.50 0.14 -4.37
CA ALA A 13 -2.17 0.68 -4.09
C ALA A 13 -1.69 1.70 -5.14
N LEU A 14 -2.05 1.54 -6.41
CA LEU A 14 -1.78 2.50 -7.47
C LEU A 14 -2.53 3.81 -7.22
N GLU A 15 -3.83 3.71 -6.98
CA GLU A 15 -4.70 4.86 -6.75
C GLU A 15 -4.26 5.67 -5.52
N LEU A 16 -3.79 4.99 -4.47
CA LEU A 16 -3.24 5.65 -3.28
C LEU A 16 -1.95 6.42 -3.57
N ILE A 17 -1.10 5.92 -4.46
CA ILE A 17 0.13 6.61 -4.87
C ILE A 17 -0.22 7.85 -5.69
N GLU A 18 -1.22 7.76 -6.56
CA GLU A 18 -1.69 8.88 -7.38
C GLU A 18 -2.40 9.96 -6.57
N ARG A 19 -3.27 9.56 -5.62
CA ARG A 19 -3.99 10.52 -4.76
C ARG A 19 -3.09 11.23 -3.75
N TYR A 20 -2.03 10.57 -3.28
CA TYR A 20 -1.13 11.11 -2.25
C TYR A 20 0.34 10.98 -2.65
N PRO A 21 0.80 11.73 -3.66
CA PRO A 21 2.20 11.71 -4.06
C PRO A 21 3.06 12.23 -2.90
N GLY A 22 4.13 11.49 -2.58
CA GLY A 22 5.13 11.91 -1.58
C GLY A 22 4.77 11.68 -0.10
N LYS A 23 3.53 11.35 0.26
CA LYS A 23 3.18 10.96 1.65
C LYS A 23 3.71 9.57 2.03
N TRP A 24 3.87 8.70 1.05
CA TRP A 24 4.24 7.31 1.29
C TRP A 24 5.75 7.12 1.42
N LYS A 25 6.17 6.39 2.46
CA LYS A 25 7.58 6.09 2.72
C LYS A 25 7.93 4.63 2.40
N LYS A 26 9.22 4.31 2.50
CA LYS A 26 9.73 2.94 2.38
C LYS A 26 9.48 2.10 3.65
N THR A 27 9.08 2.72 4.75
CA THR A 27 8.83 2.05 6.03
C THR A 27 7.39 1.54 6.12
N PHE A 28 7.21 0.29 6.55
CA PHE A 28 5.87 -0.31 6.69
C PHE A 28 5.05 0.34 7.81
N GLU A 29 5.66 0.63 8.96
CA GLU A 29 4.98 1.22 10.11
C GLU A 29 4.44 2.62 9.85
N GLU A 30 5.22 3.48 9.21
CA GLU A 30 4.78 4.83 8.83
C GLU A 30 3.59 4.77 7.89
N ASN A 31 3.66 3.93 6.85
CA ASN A 31 2.56 3.76 5.91
C ASN A 31 1.31 3.20 6.59
N LYS A 32 1.47 2.30 7.58
CA LYS A 32 0.35 1.76 8.36
C LYS A 32 -0.33 2.84 9.20
N LYS A 33 0.43 3.75 9.83
CA LYS A 33 -0.13 4.90 10.56
C LYS A 33 -0.92 5.80 9.62
N ILE A 34 -0.32 6.21 8.49
CA ILE A 34 -0.96 7.05 7.48
C ILE A 34 -2.26 6.42 6.96
N ALA A 35 -2.26 5.13 6.64
CA ALA A 35 -3.46 4.45 6.16
C ALA A 35 -4.54 4.26 7.24
N ASN A 36 -4.15 4.24 8.51
CA ASN A 36 -5.10 4.22 9.63
C ASN A 36 -5.71 5.61 9.85
N GLU A 37 -4.92 6.66 9.71
CA GLU A 37 -5.35 8.06 9.83
C GLU A 37 -6.35 8.43 8.72
N LEU A 38 -6.09 7.96 7.50
CA LEU A 38 -6.97 8.16 6.34
C LEU A 38 -8.20 7.23 6.32
N ASN A 39 -8.36 6.35 7.33
CA ASN A 39 -9.43 5.34 7.44
C ASN A 39 -9.73 4.59 6.12
N LEU A 40 -8.68 4.30 5.33
CA LEU A 40 -8.84 3.78 3.97
C LEU A 40 -9.36 2.34 3.91
N PHE A 41 -9.27 1.61 5.03
CA PHE A 41 -9.53 0.18 5.06
C PHE A 41 -10.23 -0.22 6.35
N THR A 42 -11.41 -0.82 6.21
CA THR A 42 -12.17 -1.48 7.27
C THR A 42 -11.45 -2.74 7.78
N GLU A 43 -10.82 -3.51 6.88
CA GLU A 43 -10.18 -4.78 7.25
C GLU A 43 -8.65 -4.70 7.43
N LYS A 44 -8.15 -5.19 8.58
CA LYS A 44 -6.71 -5.28 8.90
C LYS A 44 -5.91 -6.08 7.86
N LYS A 45 -6.46 -7.20 7.36
CA LYS A 45 -5.79 -8.06 6.37
C LYS A 45 -5.64 -7.38 5.02
N ALA A 46 -6.67 -6.69 4.55
CA ALA A 46 -6.66 -5.93 3.29
C ALA A 46 -5.63 -4.79 3.36
N ARG A 47 -5.67 -4.00 4.44
CA ARG A 47 -4.70 -2.93 4.73
C ARG A 47 -3.26 -3.43 4.63
N ASN A 48 -2.92 -4.50 5.34
CA ASN A 48 -1.56 -5.03 5.35
C ASN A 48 -1.10 -5.53 3.98
N LYS A 49 -2.00 -6.11 3.17
CA LYS A 49 -1.70 -6.55 1.80
C LYS A 49 -1.41 -5.36 0.87
N VAL A 50 -2.21 -4.29 0.96
CA VAL A 50 -2.04 -3.07 0.16
C VAL A 50 -0.75 -2.37 0.57
N ILE A 51 -0.54 -2.09 1.86
CA ILE A 51 0.68 -1.45 2.37
C ILE A 51 1.92 -2.24 1.98
N GLY A 52 1.89 -3.57 2.14
CA GLY A 52 3.01 -4.43 1.76
C GLY A 52 3.31 -4.40 0.26
N TYR A 53 2.30 -4.25 -0.59
CA TYR A 53 2.49 -4.09 -2.03
C TYR A 53 3.02 -2.69 -2.38
N LEU A 54 2.46 -1.65 -1.77
CA LEU A 54 2.84 -0.25 -1.94
C LEU A 54 4.30 0.00 -1.54
N THR A 55 4.73 -0.47 -0.36
CA THR A 55 6.13 -0.40 0.09
C THR A 55 7.07 -1.13 -0.88
N ARG A 56 6.67 -2.31 -1.37
CA ARG A 56 7.49 -3.06 -2.34
C ARG A 56 7.60 -2.35 -3.68
N LYS A 57 6.54 -1.66 -4.11
CA LYS A 57 6.52 -0.87 -5.35
C LYS A 57 7.40 0.37 -5.23
N LEU A 58 7.31 1.12 -4.12
CA LEU A 58 8.17 2.26 -3.83
C LEU A 58 9.65 1.89 -3.72
N ALA A 59 9.95 0.72 -3.13
CA ALA A 59 11.31 0.21 -3.07
C ALA A 59 11.89 -0.11 -4.46
N ARG A 60 11.06 -0.60 -5.39
CA ARG A 60 11.47 -0.92 -6.77
C ARG A 60 11.55 0.29 -7.70
N SER A 61 10.73 1.32 -7.48
CA SER A 61 10.66 2.50 -8.35
C SER A 61 11.84 3.46 -8.18
N LYS A 62 12.69 3.29 -7.15
CA LYS A 62 13.84 4.15 -6.86
C LYS A 62 15.14 3.68 -7.55
N LYS A 63 15.02 3.01 -8.70
CA LYS A 63 16.16 2.58 -9.53
C LYS A 63 16.27 3.47 -10.75
#